data_AF-A0A6C0EE58-F1
#
_entry.id   AF-A0A6C0EE58-F1
#
_cell.length_a   1.000
_cell.length_b   1.000
_cell.length_c   1.000
_cell.angle_alpha   90.00
_cell.angle_beta   90.00
_cell.angle_gamma   90.00
#
_symmetry.space_group_name_H-M   'P 1'
#
loop_
_entity.id
_entity.type
_entity.pdbx_description
1 polymer ?
#
loop_
_entity_poly.entity_id
_entity_poly.type
_entity_poly.pdbx_seq_one_letter_code
_entity_poly.pdbx_strand_id
1 'polypeptide(L)'
;MVQYTTIQEYINYLIENQINISVIDFVKEINKLKYNIDISFIDEFIELVSKDDCCIHHNMLEKYGILTLKKGSTDIKRILEQNEFEENDDFKLRNVAEFKNSNGGRGNKNEYFLHPRSFKICLMRSLKTRKYAKYYLLLEECIKYFNDYQIELNKKYIIKLKEKNKENKIVIKEKDDKIDKLEKLMIKANIKLDKVLDKLDETTNMLEDSKEELELTNEKLDNTDKTLIQVAKKLDIAVEDRVIKTKKSTTLEYFIIMKNNTMEYKYYIIRGQKRYINKKKEQLEGFTQIKILECVPNAAILWNLMKEKIKNKIDCCGNKLNLININESEFLSKVNEIYNNRKEVNL
;
A
#
# COMPACT_ATOMS: atom_id res chain seq x y z
N MET A 1 38.84 -29.56 31.53
CA MET A 1 37.91 -30.67 31.84
C MET A 1 37.42 -30.45 33.26
N VAL A 2 36.11 -30.36 33.47
CA VAL A 2 35.56 -30.32 34.83
C VAL A 2 35.80 -31.71 35.44
N GLN A 3 36.53 -31.78 36.54
CA GLN A 3 36.74 -33.02 37.28
C GLN A 3 35.74 -33.05 38.44
N TYR A 4 35.01 -34.15 38.55
CA TYR A 4 34.11 -34.42 39.67
C TYR A 4 34.79 -35.43 40.58
N THR A 5 34.68 -35.24 41.89
CA THR A 5 35.26 -36.13 42.90
C THR A 5 34.20 -37.00 43.57
N THR A 6 32.92 -36.62 43.47
CA THR A 6 31.80 -37.39 44.02
C THR A 6 30.66 -37.56 43.01
N ILE A 7 29.82 -38.58 43.25
CA ILE A 7 28.60 -38.82 42.47
C ILE A 7 27.66 -37.61 42.51
N GLN A 8 27.52 -36.99 43.69
CA GLN A 8 26.59 -35.86 43.86
C GLN A 8 27.06 -34.63 43.08
N GLU A 9 28.38 -34.34 43.07
CA GLU A 9 28.95 -33.26 42.26
C GLU A 9 28.66 -33.45 40.77
N TYR A 10 28.85 -34.68 40.28
CA TYR A 10 28.56 -35.01 38.89
C TYR A 10 27.07 -34.83 38.56
N ILE A 11 26.16 -35.35 39.39
CA ILE A 11 24.71 -35.21 39.19
C ILE A 11 24.30 -33.73 39.21
N ASN A 12 24.78 -32.96 40.19
CA ASN A 12 24.48 -31.53 40.29
C ASN A 12 24.94 -30.77 39.04
N TYR A 13 26.14 -31.07 38.54
CA TYR A 13 26.63 -30.50 37.29
C TYR A 13 25.70 -30.78 36.11
N LEU A 14 25.24 -32.03 35.94
CA LEU A 14 24.32 -32.38 34.86
C LEU A 14 23.00 -31.60 34.98
N ILE A 15 22.45 -31.47 36.20
CA ILE A 15 21.20 -30.75 36.47
C ILE A 15 21.36 -29.25 36.21
N GLU A 16 22.45 -28.65 36.67
CA GLU A 16 22.74 -27.22 36.51
C GLU A 16 22.88 -26.81 35.05
N ASN A 17 23.57 -27.64 34.27
CA ASN A 17 23.82 -27.39 32.86
C ASN A 17 22.73 -27.95 31.94
N GLN A 18 21.66 -28.55 32.51
CA GLN A 18 20.56 -29.17 31.78
C GLN A 18 21.02 -30.20 30.73
N ILE A 19 22.07 -30.96 31.07
CA ILE A 19 22.64 -31.97 30.20
C ILE A 19 21.83 -33.25 30.37
N ASN A 20 21.40 -33.86 29.26
CA ASN A 20 20.79 -35.19 29.23
C ASN A 20 21.81 -36.20 28.71
N ILE A 21 22.00 -37.30 29.43
CA ILE A 21 22.94 -38.37 29.04
C ILE A 21 22.25 -39.73 29.05
N SER A 22 22.82 -40.68 28.31
CA SER A 22 22.31 -42.06 28.31
C SER A 22 22.58 -42.76 29.65
N VAL A 23 21.75 -43.74 30.00
CA VAL A 23 21.96 -44.58 31.20
C VAL A 23 23.33 -45.25 31.17
N ILE A 24 23.79 -45.68 29.99
CA ILE A 24 25.07 -46.39 29.84
C ILE A 24 26.23 -45.44 30.13
N ASP A 25 26.21 -44.22 29.58
CA ASP A 25 27.25 -43.22 29.84
C ASP A 25 27.23 -42.78 31.31
N PHE A 26 26.04 -42.65 31.90
CA PHE A 26 25.89 -42.40 33.33
C PHE A 26 26.54 -43.50 34.16
N VAL A 27 26.24 -44.78 33.89
CA VAL A 27 26.84 -45.93 34.58
C VAL A 27 28.36 -45.92 34.45
N LYS A 28 28.90 -45.63 33.26
CA LYS A 28 30.35 -45.56 33.01
C LYS A 28 31.02 -44.49 33.87
N GLU A 29 30.44 -43.30 33.97
CA GLU A 29 30.99 -42.22 34.79
C GLU A 29 30.86 -42.52 36.30
N ILE A 30 29.71 -43.01 36.77
CA ILE A 30 29.54 -43.40 38.18
C ILE A 30 30.52 -44.51 38.58
N ASN A 31 30.74 -45.48 37.70
CA ASN A 31 31.71 -46.55 37.93
C ASN A 31 33.13 -46.00 38.10
N LYS A 32 33.56 -45.05 37.26
CA LYS A 32 34.87 -44.38 37.38
C LYS A 32 35.01 -43.62 38.71
N LEU A 33 33.94 -42.98 39.17
CA LEU A 33 33.96 -42.13 40.37
C LEU A 33 34.04 -42.93 41.68
N LYS A 34 33.38 -44.10 41.77
CA LYS A 34 33.21 -44.78 43.07
C LYS A 34 33.54 -46.27 43.09
N TYR A 35 33.19 -47.04 42.06
CA TYR A 35 33.16 -48.50 42.16
C TYR A 35 34.36 -49.18 41.49
N ASN A 36 34.91 -48.58 40.43
CA ASN A 36 36.05 -49.09 39.67
C ASN A 36 35.94 -50.58 39.29
N ILE A 37 34.74 -51.01 38.88
CA ILE A 37 34.46 -52.38 38.44
C ILE A 37 34.84 -52.50 36.96
N ASP A 38 35.40 -53.64 36.56
CA ASP A 38 35.59 -53.95 35.14
C ASP A 38 34.24 -54.09 34.43
N ILE A 39 33.91 -53.08 33.62
CA ILE A 39 32.73 -53.01 32.76
C ILE A 39 33.11 -52.93 31.27
N SER A 40 34.33 -53.34 30.90
CA SER A 40 34.81 -53.29 29.50
C SER A 40 33.91 -54.05 28.51
N PHE A 41 33.14 -55.01 29.01
CA PHE A 41 32.22 -55.84 28.23
C PHE A 41 30.83 -55.21 28.01
N ILE A 42 30.52 -54.06 28.62
CA ILE A 42 29.14 -53.53 28.71
C ILE A 42 28.52 -53.25 27.34
N ASP A 43 29.27 -52.63 26.43
CA ASP A 43 28.73 -52.20 25.14
C ASP A 43 28.37 -53.42 24.27
N GLU A 44 29.30 -54.37 24.15
CA GLU A 44 29.04 -55.65 23.46
C GLU A 44 27.89 -56.42 24.11
N PHE A 45 27.84 -56.40 25.44
CA PHE A 45 26.83 -57.13 26.20
C PHE A 45 25.42 -56.57 25.99
N ILE A 46 25.25 -55.24 25.98
CA ILE A 46 23.94 -54.62 25.74
C ILE A 46 23.42 -54.96 24.34
N GLU A 47 24.29 -54.97 23.34
CA GLU A 47 23.93 -55.40 21.98
C GLU A 47 23.52 -56.88 21.96
N LEU A 48 24.29 -57.75 22.62
CA LEU A 48 24.02 -59.18 22.69
C LEU A 48 22.66 -59.51 23.33
N VAL A 49 22.23 -58.73 24.32
CA VAL A 49 20.99 -58.95 25.08
C VAL A 49 19.82 -58.05 24.65
N SER A 50 19.94 -57.40 23.49
CA SER A 50 18.96 -56.44 22.99
C SER A 50 17.68 -57.06 22.43
N LYS A 51 17.74 -58.30 21.92
CA LYS A 51 16.62 -59.01 21.29
C LYS A 51 15.87 -59.85 22.31
N ASP A 52 14.55 -59.84 22.27
CA ASP A 52 13.69 -60.67 23.12
C ASP A 52 13.38 -62.02 22.43
N ASP A 53 14.41 -62.81 22.15
CA ASP A 53 14.30 -64.17 21.58
C ASP A 53 15.51 -65.03 21.99
N CYS A 54 15.37 -66.35 21.87
CA CYS A 54 16.45 -67.33 22.04
C CYS A 54 17.48 -67.23 20.90
N CYS A 55 18.34 -66.21 20.95
CA CYS A 55 19.32 -65.90 19.91
C CYS A 55 20.79 -65.98 20.36
N ILE A 56 21.05 -66.16 21.66
CA ILE A 56 22.43 -66.14 22.19
C ILE A 56 23.02 -67.54 22.13
N HIS A 57 23.96 -67.76 21.21
CA HIS A 57 24.63 -69.05 21.08
C HIS A 57 25.40 -69.43 22.36
N HIS A 58 25.31 -70.68 22.79
CA HIS A 58 25.89 -71.17 24.05
C HIS A 58 27.41 -70.94 24.20
N ASN A 59 28.16 -70.82 23.10
CA ASN A 59 29.60 -70.45 23.13
C ASN A 59 29.85 -69.11 23.83
N MET A 60 28.86 -68.22 23.87
CA MET A 60 28.99 -66.96 24.62
C MET A 60 29.18 -67.19 26.12
N LEU A 61 28.68 -68.29 26.68
CA LEU A 61 28.95 -68.64 28.07
C LEU A 61 30.43 -68.95 28.31
N GLU A 62 31.13 -69.51 27.31
CA GLU A 62 32.58 -69.71 27.38
C GLU A 62 33.35 -68.40 27.20
N LYS A 63 32.95 -67.56 26.22
CA LYS A 63 33.52 -66.21 26.02
C LYS A 63 33.44 -65.35 27.30
N TYR A 64 32.30 -65.43 28.00
CA TYR A 64 32.08 -64.71 29.25
C TYR A 64 32.66 -65.43 30.48
N GLY A 65 33.36 -66.55 30.32
CA GLY A 65 34.08 -67.25 31.39
C GLY A 65 33.19 -68.01 32.38
N ILE A 66 31.95 -68.30 32.01
CA ILE A 66 30.98 -69.00 32.86
C ILE A 66 31.29 -70.49 32.93
N LEU A 67 31.71 -71.06 31.80
CA LEU A 67 31.96 -72.49 31.64
C LEU A 67 33.13 -72.72 30.68
N THR A 68 33.66 -73.94 30.67
CA THR A 68 34.70 -74.35 29.72
C THR A 68 34.14 -75.56 29.01
N LEU A 69 33.98 -75.49 27.69
CA LEU A 69 33.29 -76.52 26.90
C LEU A 69 34.20 -77.72 26.62
N LYS A 70 34.67 -78.39 27.69
CA LYS A 70 35.59 -79.53 27.59
C LYS A 70 34.88 -80.82 27.14
N LYS A 71 33.59 -80.99 27.45
CA LYS A 71 32.80 -82.20 27.15
C LYS A 71 31.62 -81.92 26.19
N GLY A 72 31.75 -80.94 25.29
CA GLY A 72 30.71 -80.65 24.30
C GLY A 72 29.38 -80.20 24.91
N SER A 73 28.26 -80.65 24.32
CA SER A 73 26.89 -80.24 24.67
C SER A 73 26.41 -80.70 26.06
N THR A 74 27.09 -81.68 26.69
CA THR A 74 26.70 -82.23 28.00
C THR A 74 26.82 -81.19 29.12
N ASP A 75 27.86 -80.35 29.07
CA ASP A 75 28.06 -79.30 30.07
C ASP A 75 26.97 -78.21 29.99
N ILE A 76 26.46 -77.94 28.78
CA ILE A 76 25.35 -77.01 28.56
C ILE A 76 24.05 -77.60 29.11
N LYS A 77 23.71 -78.84 28.74
CA LYS A 77 22.49 -79.50 29.22
C LYS A 77 22.38 -79.50 30.75
N ARG A 78 23.48 -79.80 31.45
CA ARG A 78 23.54 -79.74 32.92
C ARG A 78 23.21 -78.34 33.47
N ILE A 79 23.70 -77.28 32.83
CA ILE A 79 23.43 -75.90 33.28
C ILE A 79 21.97 -75.52 33.06
N LEU A 80 21.37 -75.94 31.94
CA LEU A 80 19.95 -75.70 31.68
C LEU A 80 19.09 -76.38 32.76
N GLU A 81 19.37 -77.66 33.06
CA GLU A 81 18.68 -78.44 34.09
C GLU A 81 18.87 -77.84 35.50
N GLN A 82 20.11 -77.45 35.86
CA GLN A 82 20.41 -76.84 37.17
C GLN A 82 19.70 -75.51 37.41
N ASN A 83 19.36 -74.78 36.34
CA ASN A 83 18.66 -73.50 36.44
C ASN A 83 17.16 -73.63 36.20
N GLU A 84 16.66 -74.86 36.01
CA GLU A 84 15.25 -75.14 35.73
C GLU A 84 14.76 -74.40 34.48
N PHE A 85 15.59 -74.31 33.45
CA PHE A 85 15.25 -73.64 32.20
C PHE A 85 14.35 -74.48 31.30
N GLU A 86 13.36 -73.84 30.70
CA GLU A 86 12.37 -74.48 29.84
C GLU A 86 12.72 -74.31 28.34
N GLU A 87 12.56 -75.39 27.57
CA GLU A 87 12.79 -75.36 26.13
C GLU A 87 11.68 -74.58 25.42
N ASN A 88 12.08 -73.72 24.47
CA ASN A 88 11.29 -72.71 23.74
C ASN A 88 11.05 -71.38 24.47
N ASP A 89 11.20 -71.34 25.79
CA ASP A 89 11.10 -70.09 26.58
C ASP A 89 12.47 -69.55 26.99
N ASP A 90 13.29 -70.38 27.65
CA ASP A 90 14.62 -69.99 28.12
C ASP A 90 15.73 -70.34 27.12
N PHE A 91 15.52 -71.39 26.31
CA PHE A 91 16.48 -71.80 25.30
C PHE A 91 15.82 -72.54 24.13
N LYS A 92 16.48 -72.56 22.98
CA LYS A 92 16.13 -73.40 21.82
C LYS A 92 17.27 -74.36 21.49
N LEU A 93 16.94 -75.63 21.26
CA LEU A 93 17.87 -76.64 20.77
C LEU A 93 17.81 -76.73 19.24
N ARG A 94 18.98 -76.79 18.60
CA ARG A 94 19.13 -77.08 17.17
C ARG A 94 20.10 -78.23 16.99
N ASN A 95 19.73 -79.19 16.14
CA ASN A 95 20.61 -80.29 15.76
C ASN A 95 21.28 -79.94 14.43
N VAL A 96 22.61 -79.80 14.45
CA VAL A 96 23.41 -79.44 13.28
C VAL A 96 24.26 -80.64 12.86
N ALA A 97 24.39 -80.88 11.55
CA ALA A 97 25.23 -81.96 11.05
C ALA A 97 26.72 -81.67 11.31
N GLU A 98 27.45 -82.64 11.87
CA GLU A 98 28.88 -82.54 12.15
C GLU A 98 29.62 -83.71 11.46
N PHE A 99 30.73 -83.39 10.80
CA PHE A 99 31.61 -84.41 10.22
C PHE A 99 32.54 -84.96 11.31
N LYS A 100 32.48 -86.28 11.54
CA LYS A 100 33.40 -86.94 12.49
C LYS A 100 34.75 -87.17 11.80
N ASN A 101 35.80 -86.54 12.33
CA ASN A 101 37.17 -86.59 11.77
C ASN A 101 37.83 -87.97 11.76
N SER A 102 37.22 -89.01 12.35
CA SER A 102 37.92 -90.26 12.63
C SER A 102 37.23 -91.54 12.15
N ASN A 103 36.14 -91.49 11.36
CA ASN A 103 35.62 -92.61 10.56
C ASN A 103 34.36 -92.17 9.77
N GLY A 104 34.54 -91.48 8.64
CA GLY A 104 33.60 -91.39 7.49
C GLY A 104 32.09 -91.16 7.67
N GLY A 105 31.58 -90.85 8.87
CA GLY A 105 30.16 -90.78 9.18
C GLY A 105 29.69 -89.37 9.54
N ARG A 106 28.48 -89.00 9.08
CA ARG A 106 27.75 -87.81 9.55
C ARG A 106 27.21 -88.06 10.95
N GLY A 107 27.58 -87.22 11.90
CA GLY A 107 26.95 -87.12 13.22
C GLY A 107 26.04 -85.90 13.32
N ASN A 108 25.26 -85.82 14.40
CA ASN A 108 24.53 -84.61 14.77
C ASN A 108 25.17 -84.02 16.05
N LYS A 109 25.29 -82.70 16.08
CA LYS A 109 25.73 -81.91 17.22
C LYS A 109 24.57 -81.05 17.71
N ASN A 110 24.41 -80.99 19.03
CA ASN A 110 23.42 -80.16 19.68
C ASN A 110 23.99 -78.74 19.87
N GLU A 111 23.32 -77.75 19.31
CA GLU A 111 23.57 -76.33 19.54
C GLU A 111 22.41 -75.71 20.31
N TYR A 112 22.74 -75.02 21.40
CA TYR A 112 21.77 -74.35 22.25
C TYR A 112 21.84 -72.83 22.04
N PHE A 113 20.67 -72.22 21.90
CA PHE A 113 20.50 -70.78 21.82
C PHE A 113 19.70 -70.32 23.02
N LEU A 114 20.31 -69.49 23.86
CA LEU A 114 19.70 -68.96 25.08
C LEU A 114 18.90 -67.70 24.80
N HIS A 115 17.83 -67.54 25.55
CA HIS A 115 17.17 -66.25 25.74
C HIS A 115 18.10 -65.31 26.54
N PRO A 116 18.10 -63.99 26.27
CA PRO A 116 18.88 -63.05 27.06
C PRO A 116 18.63 -63.13 28.56
N ARG A 117 17.39 -63.35 28.99
CA ARG A 117 17.07 -63.54 30.42
C ARG A 117 17.85 -64.71 31.02
N SER A 118 17.82 -65.85 30.36
CA SER A 118 18.46 -67.10 30.82
C SER A 118 19.99 -66.97 30.77
N PHE A 119 20.53 -66.30 29.74
CA PHE A 119 21.94 -65.93 29.68
C PHE A 119 22.37 -65.05 30.87
N LYS A 120 21.59 -64.01 31.21
CA LYS A 120 21.84 -63.13 32.38
C LYS A 120 21.84 -63.93 33.69
N ILE A 121 20.91 -64.87 33.86
CA ILE A 121 20.87 -65.77 35.03
C ILE A 121 22.16 -66.61 35.11
N CYS A 122 22.64 -67.16 33.99
CA CYS A 122 23.92 -67.88 33.97
C CYS A 122 25.10 -66.99 34.35
N LEU A 123 25.12 -65.72 33.92
CA LEU A 123 26.15 -64.75 34.31
C LEU A 123 26.12 -64.49 35.83
N MET A 124 24.94 -64.23 36.39
CA MET A 124 24.76 -63.92 37.81
C MET A 124 25.08 -65.10 38.74
N ARG A 125 24.72 -66.32 38.33
CA ARG A 125 24.93 -67.55 39.13
C ARG A 125 26.30 -68.20 38.92
N SER A 126 27.17 -67.61 38.11
CA SER A 126 28.48 -68.19 37.82
C SER A 126 29.32 -68.36 39.08
N LEU A 127 29.78 -69.58 39.33
CA LEU A 127 30.72 -69.88 40.42
C LEU A 127 32.17 -69.53 40.07
N LYS A 128 32.48 -69.37 38.77
CA LYS A 128 33.85 -69.08 38.29
C LYS A 128 34.23 -67.61 38.39
N THR A 129 33.25 -66.71 38.28
CA THR A 129 33.49 -65.28 38.36
C THR A 129 32.34 -64.55 39.02
N ARG A 130 32.68 -63.63 39.93
CA ARG A 130 31.70 -62.75 40.60
C ARG A 130 31.56 -61.40 39.90
N LYS A 131 32.27 -61.15 38.80
CA LYS A 131 32.31 -59.82 38.15
C LYS A 131 30.93 -59.40 37.62
N TYR A 132 30.15 -60.34 37.10
CA TYR A 132 28.80 -60.04 36.60
C TYR A 132 27.82 -59.75 37.72
N ALA A 133 27.85 -60.51 38.82
CA ALA A 133 27.04 -60.19 40.00
C ALA A 133 27.35 -58.77 40.54
N LYS A 134 28.63 -58.41 40.63
CA LYS A 134 29.05 -57.03 40.99
C LYS A 134 28.57 -55.99 40.00
N TYR A 135 28.62 -56.28 38.71
CA TYR A 135 28.08 -55.41 37.66
C TYR A 135 26.57 -55.18 37.80
N TYR A 136 25.79 -56.22 38.10
CA TYR A 136 24.34 -56.07 38.32
C TYR A 136 24.00 -55.26 39.58
N LEU A 137 24.76 -55.43 40.66
CA LEU A 137 24.63 -54.59 41.85
C LEU A 137 24.97 -53.13 41.55
N LEU A 138 26.02 -52.87 40.77
CA LEU A 138 26.35 -51.53 40.28
C LEU A 138 25.21 -50.92 39.46
N LEU A 139 24.61 -51.70 38.54
CA LEU A 139 23.49 -51.23 37.74
C LEU A 139 22.30 -50.83 38.60
N GLU A 140 21.95 -51.65 39.59
CA GLU A 140 20.84 -51.35 40.52
C GLU A 140 21.06 -49.99 41.21
N GLU A 141 22.25 -49.76 41.77
CA GLU A 141 22.59 -48.49 42.41
C GLU A 141 22.59 -47.32 41.42
N CYS A 142 23.14 -47.53 40.21
CA CYS A 142 23.18 -46.49 39.18
C CYS A 142 21.79 -46.12 38.66
N ILE A 143 20.87 -47.09 38.52
CA ILE A 143 19.49 -46.84 38.09
C ILE A 143 18.78 -45.93 39.09
N LYS A 144 18.98 -46.15 40.39
CA LYS A 144 18.44 -45.26 41.42
C LYS A 144 18.96 -43.83 41.23
N TYR A 145 20.28 -43.65 41.17
CA TYR A 145 20.89 -42.33 40.97
C TYR A 145 20.44 -41.67 39.67
N PHE A 146 20.32 -42.43 38.59
CA PHE A 146 19.89 -41.93 37.29
C PHE A 146 18.44 -41.44 37.34
N ASN A 147 17.55 -42.20 37.98
CA ASN A 147 16.15 -41.83 38.13
C ASN A 147 16.00 -40.55 38.97
N ASP A 148 16.71 -40.46 40.09
CA ASP A 148 16.71 -39.26 40.94
C ASP A 148 17.19 -38.03 40.15
N TYR A 149 18.28 -38.18 39.41
CA TYR A 149 18.82 -37.15 38.50
C TYR A 149 17.79 -36.71 37.45
N GLN A 150 17.14 -37.65 36.76
CA GLN A 150 16.15 -37.34 35.72
C GLN A 150 14.92 -36.62 36.29
N ILE A 151 14.48 -37.01 37.50
CA ILE A 151 13.37 -36.35 38.19
C ILE A 151 13.73 -34.89 38.48
N GLU A 152 14.90 -34.62 39.04
CA GLU A 152 15.35 -33.26 39.37
C GLU A 152 15.60 -32.41 38.13
N LEU A 153 16.18 -33.00 37.08
CA LEU A 153 16.37 -32.35 35.78
C LEU A 153 15.02 -31.86 35.22
N ASN A 154 14.01 -32.74 35.22
CA ASN A 154 12.65 -32.44 34.75
C ASN A 154 11.96 -31.39 35.62
N LYS A 155 12.09 -31.45 36.95
CA LYS A 155 11.56 -30.41 37.85
C LYS A 155 12.12 -29.03 37.51
N LYS A 156 13.44 -28.92 37.33
CA LYS A 156 14.11 -27.66 37.00
C LYS A 156 13.65 -27.12 35.64
N TYR A 157 13.49 -28.00 34.65
CA TYR A 157 12.95 -27.63 33.34
C TYR A 157 11.50 -27.10 33.44
N ILE A 158 10.65 -27.77 34.22
CA ILE A 158 9.25 -27.34 34.46
C ILE A 158 9.20 -25.96 35.13
N ILE A 159 10.06 -25.70 36.11
CA ILE A 159 10.12 -24.39 36.78
C ILE A 159 10.45 -23.29 35.77
N LYS A 160 11.47 -23.49 34.93
CA LYS A 160 11.85 -22.55 33.88
C LYS A 160 10.71 -22.26 32.89
N LEU A 161 9.96 -23.30 32.50
CA LEU A 161 8.78 -23.13 31.64
C LEU A 161 7.65 -22.36 32.34
N LYS A 162 7.42 -22.60 33.63
CA LYS A 162 6.40 -21.86 34.41
C LYS A 162 6.74 -20.38 34.53
N GLU A 163 8.00 -20.04 34.75
CA GLU A 163 8.48 -18.65 34.80
C GLU A 163 8.27 -17.94 33.46
N LYS A 164 8.72 -18.55 32.36
CA LYS A 164 8.51 -18.01 31.01
C LYS A 164 7.02 -17.82 30.68
N ASN A 165 6.16 -18.76 31.10
CA ASN A 165 4.72 -18.63 30.92
C ASN A 165 4.13 -17.49 31.74
N LYS A 166 4.66 -17.21 32.93
CA LYS A 166 4.24 -16.06 33.76
C LYS A 166 4.61 -14.74 33.08
N GLU A 167 5.82 -14.64 32.54
CA GLU A 167 6.27 -13.46 31.77
C GLU A 167 5.39 -13.24 30.54
N ASN A 168 5.13 -14.29 29.75
CA ASN A 168 4.26 -14.20 28.58
C ASN A 168 2.84 -13.72 28.92
N LYS A 169 2.28 -14.15 30.07
CA LYS A 169 0.96 -13.66 30.53
C LYS A 169 0.96 -12.17 30.83
N ILE A 170 2.05 -11.63 31.38
CA ILE A 170 2.18 -10.18 31.63
C ILE A 170 2.19 -9.44 30.29
N VAL A 171 3.00 -9.89 29.33
CA VAL A 171 3.09 -9.29 27.99
C VAL A 171 1.76 -9.32 27.24
N ILE A 172 1.01 -10.43 27.33
CA ILE A 172 -0.33 -10.54 26.72
C ILE A 172 -1.25 -9.48 27.31
N LYS A 173 -1.32 -9.37 28.64
CA LYS A 173 -2.16 -8.38 29.31
C LYS A 173 -1.82 -6.94 28.88
N GLU A 174 -0.54 -6.59 28.77
CA GLU A 174 -0.13 -5.26 28.29
C GLU A 174 -0.54 -4.99 26.85
N LYS A 175 -0.57 -6.02 25.99
CA LYS A 175 -1.03 -5.90 24.60
C LYS A 175 -2.56 -5.78 24.53
N ASP A 176 -3.29 -6.55 25.33
CA ASP A 176 -4.75 -6.45 25.43
C ASP A 176 -5.16 -5.04 25.89
N ASP A 177 -4.52 -4.50 26.93
CA ASP A 177 -4.77 -3.12 27.40
C ASP A 177 -4.49 -2.04 26.32
N LYS A 178 -3.54 -2.30 25.40
CA LYS A 178 -3.25 -1.41 24.26
C LYS A 178 -4.31 -1.54 23.17
N ILE A 179 -4.79 -2.75 22.89
CA ILE A 179 -5.87 -3.01 21.93
C ILE A 179 -7.13 -2.28 22.39
N ASP A 180 -7.53 -2.42 23.66
CA ASP A 180 -8.69 -1.72 24.24
C ASP A 180 -8.61 -0.20 24.07
N LYS A 181 -7.41 0.38 24.22
CA LYS A 181 -7.18 1.82 24.01
C LYS A 181 -7.33 2.22 22.54
N LEU A 182 -6.77 1.41 21.63
CA LEU A 182 -6.87 1.65 20.19
C LEU A 182 -8.31 1.53 19.70
N GLU A 183 -9.07 0.54 20.16
CA GLU A 183 -10.49 0.38 19.84
C GLU A 183 -11.29 1.62 20.25
N LYS A 184 -11.07 2.13 21.47
CA LYS A 184 -11.72 3.36 21.95
C LYS A 184 -11.38 4.59 21.09
N LEU A 185 -10.14 4.69 20.61
CA LEU A 185 -9.73 5.78 19.71
C LEU A 185 -10.37 5.64 18.33
N MET A 186 -10.46 4.42 17.80
CA MET A 186 -11.07 4.13 16.50
C MET A 186 -12.57 4.47 16.52
N ILE A 187 -13.30 4.07 17.57
CA ILE A 187 -14.71 4.44 17.74
C ILE A 187 -14.88 5.96 17.75
N LYS A 188 -14.03 6.70 18.48
CA LYS A 188 -14.07 8.17 18.50
C LYS A 188 -13.77 8.79 17.13
N ALA A 189 -12.86 8.20 16.37
CA ALA A 189 -12.54 8.66 15.02
C ALA A 189 -13.72 8.44 14.06
N ASN A 190 -14.37 7.27 14.12
CA ASN A 190 -15.56 6.97 13.31
C ASN A 190 -16.70 7.95 13.61
N ILE A 191 -17.01 8.20 14.89
CA ILE A 191 -18.04 9.19 15.26
C ILE A 191 -17.72 10.59 14.71
N LYS A 192 -16.44 10.98 14.64
CA LYS A 192 -16.05 12.27 14.03
C LYS A 192 -16.23 12.25 12.51
N LEU A 193 -15.94 11.12 11.88
CA LEU A 193 -16.08 10.95 10.43
C LEU A 193 -17.54 11.00 10.01
N ASP A 194 -18.44 10.36 10.75
CA ASP A 194 -19.88 10.44 10.53
C ASP A 194 -20.37 11.90 10.58
N LYS A 195 -19.94 12.68 11.58
CA LYS A 195 -20.28 14.11 11.66
C LYS A 195 -19.73 14.96 10.51
N VAL A 196 -18.62 14.54 9.90
CA VAL A 196 -18.07 15.24 8.73
C VAL A 196 -18.87 14.88 7.48
N LEU A 197 -19.32 13.62 7.36
CA LEU A 197 -20.23 13.19 6.30
C LEU A 197 -21.55 13.96 6.35
N ASP A 198 -22.18 14.07 7.53
CA ASP A 198 -23.43 14.83 7.70
C ASP A 198 -23.28 16.28 7.21
N LYS A 199 -22.18 16.94 7.59
CA LYS A 199 -21.89 18.31 7.14
C LYS A 199 -21.63 18.40 5.65
N LEU A 200 -20.98 17.39 5.08
CA LEU A 200 -20.71 17.36 3.64
C LEU A 200 -22.03 17.27 2.86
N ASP A 201 -22.96 16.43 3.31
CA ASP A 201 -24.29 16.32 2.71
C ASP A 201 -25.05 17.66 2.79
N GLU A 202 -25.05 18.33 3.95
CA GLU A 202 -25.61 19.68 4.10
C GLU A 202 -25.00 20.68 3.10
N THR A 203 -23.67 20.70 2.99
CA THR A 203 -22.99 21.61 2.04
C THR A 203 -23.26 21.27 0.58
N THR A 204 -23.45 19.99 0.26
CA THR A 204 -23.74 19.54 -1.10
C THR A 204 -25.13 20.00 -1.52
N ASN A 205 -26.12 19.85 -0.62
CA ASN A 205 -27.48 20.34 -0.86
C ASN A 205 -27.50 21.87 -1.07
N MET A 206 -26.81 22.64 -0.22
CA MET A 206 -26.73 24.11 -0.39
C MET A 206 -26.07 24.53 -1.72
N LEU A 207 -25.10 23.74 -2.20
CA LEU A 207 -24.43 24.01 -3.47
C LEU A 207 -25.37 23.73 -4.65
N GLU A 208 -26.21 22.70 -4.55
CA GLU A 208 -27.22 22.37 -5.54
C GLU A 208 -28.29 23.47 -5.62
N ASP A 209 -28.81 23.93 -4.48
CA ASP A 209 -29.73 25.07 -4.40
C ASP A 209 -29.12 26.33 -5.06
N SER A 210 -27.86 26.64 -4.72
CA SER A 210 -27.15 27.79 -5.28
C SER A 210 -26.95 27.68 -6.79
N LYS A 211 -26.77 26.46 -7.31
CA LYS A 211 -26.62 26.20 -8.74
C LYS A 211 -27.95 26.44 -9.46
N GLU A 212 -29.07 25.98 -8.91
CA GLU A 212 -30.40 26.23 -9.48
C GLU A 212 -30.71 27.74 -9.54
N GLU A 213 -30.39 28.49 -8.48
CA GLU A 213 -30.57 29.95 -8.47
C GLU A 213 -29.72 30.66 -9.53
N LEU A 214 -28.49 30.19 -9.75
CA LEU A 214 -27.61 30.72 -10.79
C LEU A 214 -28.15 30.44 -12.21
N GLU A 215 -28.70 29.25 -12.45
CA GLU A 215 -29.32 28.91 -13.72
C GLU A 215 -30.52 29.82 -14.02
N LEU A 216 -31.41 30.03 -13.04
CA LEU A 216 -32.54 30.97 -13.16
C LEU A 216 -32.07 32.41 -13.41
N THR A 217 -30.98 32.82 -12.79
CA THR A 217 -30.41 34.16 -12.97
C THR A 217 -29.83 34.33 -14.37
N ASN A 218 -29.13 33.32 -14.89
CA ASN A 218 -28.61 33.32 -16.25
C ASN A 218 -29.74 33.38 -17.29
N GLU A 219 -30.83 32.63 -17.11
CA GLU A 219 -32.00 32.72 -18.00
C GLU A 219 -32.62 34.13 -18.03
N LYS A 220 -32.73 34.78 -16.86
CA LYS A 220 -33.21 36.17 -16.76
C LYS A 220 -32.28 37.15 -17.48
N LEU A 221 -30.96 36.95 -17.34
CA LEU A 221 -29.95 37.76 -18.00
C LEU A 221 -30.07 37.65 -19.52
N ASP A 222 -30.15 36.42 -20.05
CA ASP A 222 -30.34 36.16 -21.48
C ASP A 222 -31.61 36.83 -22.04
N ASN A 223 -32.71 36.81 -21.28
CA ASN A 223 -33.95 37.47 -21.67
C ASN A 223 -33.81 39.00 -21.67
N THR A 224 -33.07 39.55 -20.71
CA THR A 224 -32.77 40.98 -20.64
C THR A 224 -31.90 41.40 -21.81
N ASP A 225 -30.86 40.64 -22.14
CA ASP A 225 -29.99 40.90 -23.30
C ASP A 225 -30.77 40.88 -24.61
N LYS A 226 -31.64 39.88 -24.83
CA LYS A 226 -32.54 39.85 -26.00
C LYS A 226 -33.43 41.10 -26.07
N THR A 227 -33.96 41.54 -24.93
CA THR A 227 -34.81 42.73 -24.84
C THR A 227 -34.02 43.99 -25.16
N LEU A 228 -32.82 44.15 -24.60
CA LEU A 228 -31.94 45.28 -24.87
C LEU A 228 -31.56 45.37 -26.35
N ILE A 229 -31.25 44.24 -26.99
CA ILE A 229 -30.98 44.20 -28.44
C ILE A 229 -32.20 44.70 -29.25
N GLN A 230 -33.42 44.32 -28.87
CA GLN A 230 -34.63 44.80 -29.54
C GLN A 230 -34.85 46.31 -29.32
N VAL A 231 -34.63 46.81 -28.10
CA VAL A 231 -34.74 48.24 -27.78
C VAL A 231 -33.71 49.04 -28.57
N ALA A 232 -32.46 48.58 -28.61
CA ALA A 232 -31.39 49.21 -29.39
C ALA A 232 -31.78 49.31 -30.88
N LYS A 233 -32.31 48.24 -31.48
CA LYS A 233 -32.81 48.26 -32.87
C LYS A 233 -33.95 49.26 -33.09
N LYS A 234 -34.91 49.32 -32.15
CA LYS A 234 -36.04 50.28 -32.25
C LYS A 234 -35.57 51.73 -32.12
N LEU A 235 -34.62 51.99 -31.23
CA LEU A 235 -34.02 53.31 -31.06
C LEU A 235 -33.27 53.74 -32.32
N ASP A 236 -32.50 52.84 -32.94
CA ASP A 236 -31.80 53.10 -34.19
C ASP A 236 -32.76 53.55 -35.31
N ILE A 237 -33.85 52.80 -35.52
CA ILE A 237 -34.92 53.17 -36.47
C ILE A 237 -35.54 54.54 -36.11
N ALA A 238 -35.87 54.75 -34.83
CA ALA A 238 -36.49 56.00 -34.37
C ALA A 238 -35.58 57.21 -34.53
N VAL A 239 -34.25 57.04 -34.49
CA VAL A 239 -33.26 58.10 -34.74
C VAL A 239 -33.15 58.40 -36.24
N GLU A 240 -33.18 57.39 -37.11
CA GLU A 240 -33.16 57.60 -38.57
C GLU A 240 -34.39 58.38 -39.07
N ASP A 241 -35.57 58.12 -38.51
CA ASP A 241 -36.84 58.70 -38.97
C ASP A 241 -37.14 60.12 -38.44
N ARG A 242 -36.28 60.69 -37.57
CA ARG A 242 -36.46 62.06 -37.04
C ARG A 242 -36.38 63.16 -38.10
N VAL A 243 -35.80 62.88 -39.27
CA VAL A 243 -35.76 63.84 -40.38
C VAL A 243 -37.03 63.69 -41.21
N ILE A 244 -38.09 64.42 -40.83
CA ILE A 244 -39.37 64.46 -41.56
C ILE A 244 -39.09 64.90 -43.01
N LYS A 245 -39.21 63.99 -43.97
CA LYS A 245 -39.05 64.28 -45.40
C LYS A 245 -40.36 64.86 -45.94
N THR A 246 -40.31 66.03 -46.58
CA THR A 246 -41.49 66.58 -47.27
C THR A 246 -41.78 65.75 -48.52
N LYS A 247 -43.05 65.31 -48.74
CA LYS A 247 -43.45 64.49 -49.90
C LYS A 247 -43.14 65.13 -51.27
N LYS A 248 -43.02 66.46 -51.34
CA LYS A 248 -42.62 67.19 -52.56
C LYS A 248 -41.11 67.38 -52.57
N SER A 249 -40.43 66.79 -53.55
CA SER A 249 -38.97 66.92 -53.72
C SER A 249 -38.51 68.37 -54.01
N THR A 250 -39.41 69.23 -54.47
CA THR A 250 -39.13 70.65 -54.76
C THR A 250 -38.97 71.52 -53.52
N THR A 251 -39.52 71.10 -52.37
CA THR A 251 -39.43 71.82 -51.08
C THR A 251 -38.27 71.38 -50.21
N LEU A 252 -37.52 70.36 -50.64
CA LEU A 252 -36.32 69.91 -49.93
C LEU A 252 -35.27 71.03 -49.93
N GLU A 253 -34.78 71.34 -48.74
CA GLU A 253 -33.63 72.21 -48.56
C GLU A 253 -32.33 71.43 -48.78
N TYR A 254 -31.43 72.04 -49.52
CA TYR A 254 -30.10 71.53 -49.73
C TYR A 254 -29.08 72.54 -49.18
N PHE A 255 -27.94 71.99 -48.81
CA PHE A 255 -26.75 72.75 -48.46
C PHE A 255 -25.65 72.39 -49.46
N ILE A 256 -25.23 73.37 -50.25
CA ILE A 256 -24.30 73.17 -51.37
C ILE A 256 -23.08 74.05 -51.17
N ILE A 257 -21.91 73.46 -51.42
CA ILE A 257 -20.63 74.15 -51.42
C ILE A 257 -20.15 74.22 -52.86
N MET A 258 -19.87 75.44 -53.31
CA MET A 258 -19.26 75.72 -54.60
C MET A 258 -17.89 76.35 -54.43
N LYS A 259 -17.04 76.24 -55.45
CA LYS A 259 -15.64 76.68 -55.45
C LYS A 259 -15.28 77.40 -56.75
N ASN A 260 -14.56 78.51 -56.66
CA ASN A 260 -13.91 79.17 -57.77
C ASN A 260 -12.53 79.65 -57.32
N ASN A 261 -11.46 79.16 -57.96
CA ASN A 261 -10.09 79.48 -57.56
C ASN A 261 -9.64 80.91 -57.94
N THR A 262 -10.35 81.58 -58.84
CA THR A 262 -9.97 82.92 -59.35
C THR A 262 -10.55 84.08 -58.54
N MET A 263 -11.48 83.78 -57.62
CA MET A 263 -12.16 84.79 -56.81
C MET A 263 -11.43 85.02 -55.49
N GLU A 264 -11.51 86.25 -54.95
CA GLU A 264 -10.96 86.61 -53.65
C GLU A 264 -11.45 85.67 -52.55
N TYR A 265 -12.75 85.36 -52.54
CA TYR A 265 -13.34 84.28 -51.75
C TYR A 265 -13.55 83.03 -52.61
N LYS A 266 -12.74 82.01 -52.35
CA LYS A 266 -12.67 80.80 -53.19
C LYS A 266 -13.88 79.90 -53.06
N TYR A 267 -14.64 79.97 -51.97
CA TYR A 267 -15.77 79.09 -51.72
C TYR A 267 -17.06 79.88 -51.50
N TYR A 268 -18.17 79.29 -51.93
CA TYR A 268 -19.50 79.86 -51.80
C TYR A 268 -20.50 78.81 -51.30
N ILE A 269 -21.27 79.17 -50.28
CA ILE A 269 -22.30 78.33 -49.68
C ILE A 269 -23.67 78.74 -50.21
N ILE A 270 -24.39 77.79 -50.81
CA ILE A 270 -25.79 77.96 -51.18
C ILE A 270 -26.66 77.11 -50.26
N ARG A 271 -27.67 77.75 -49.69
CA ARG A 271 -28.62 77.14 -48.74
C ARG A 271 -30.01 77.44 -49.24
N GLY A 272 -30.87 76.43 -49.34
CA GLY A 272 -32.28 76.64 -49.64
C GLY A 272 -32.85 75.55 -50.54
N GLN A 273 -34.03 75.83 -51.08
CA GLN A 273 -34.76 74.85 -51.88
C GLN A 273 -34.14 74.66 -53.26
N LYS A 274 -34.39 73.50 -53.87
CA LYS A 274 -33.86 73.11 -55.20
C LYS A 274 -34.00 74.22 -56.25
N ARG A 275 -35.17 74.86 -56.32
CA ARG A 275 -35.44 75.94 -57.30
C ARG A 275 -34.58 77.18 -57.06
N TYR A 276 -34.43 77.60 -55.81
CA TYR A 276 -33.57 78.73 -55.44
C TYR A 276 -32.11 78.42 -55.75
N ILE A 277 -31.67 77.22 -55.38
CA ILE A 277 -30.31 76.76 -55.58
C ILE A 277 -29.94 76.75 -57.07
N ASN A 278 -30.80 76.19 -57.92
CA ASN A 278 -30.53 76.13 -59.36
C ASN A 278 -30.39 77.54 -59.94
N LYS A 279 -31.32 78.45 -59.60
CA LYS A 279 -31.24 79.85 -60.02
C LYS A 279 -29.96 80.53 -59.49
N LYS A 280 -29.54 80.24 -58.26
CA LYS A 280 -28.34 80.86 -57.67
C LYS A 280 -27.04 80.33 -58.28
N LYS A 281 -27.00 79.05 -58.66
CA LYS A 281 -25.87 78.44 -59.38
C LYS A 281 -25.64 79.09 -60.74
N GLU A 282 -26.72 79.32 -61.50
CA GLU A 282 -26.64 80.01 -62.80
C GLU A 282 -26.05 81.42 -62.68
N GLN A 283 -26.27 82.10 -61.56
CA GLN A 283 -25.74 83.44 -61.29
C GLN A 283 -24.28 83.46 -60.82
N LEU A 284 -23.67 82.31 -60.51
CA LEU A 284 -22.31 82.20 -59.98
C LEU A 284 -21.39 81.64 -61.07
N GLU A 285 -21.20 82.40 -62.15
CA GLU A 285 -20.32 82.02 -63.26
C GLU A 285 -18.88 81.73 -62.77
N GLY A 286 -18.30 80.63 -63.26
CA GLY A 286 -16.97 80.17 -62.87
C GLY A 286 -16.88 79.37 -61.56
N PHE A 287 -17.97 79.23 -60.79
CA PHE A 287 -17.99 78.36 -59.61
C PHE A 287 -18.40 76.92 -59.94
N THR A 288 -17.64 75.94 -59.44
CA THR A 288 -17.94 74.50 -59.55
C THR A 288 -18.48 73.94 -58.23
N GLN A 289 -19.52 73.11 -58.26
CA GLN A 289 -20.02 72.43 -57.07
C GLN A 289 -19.04 71.35 -56.60
N ILE A 290 -18.65 71.40 -55.32
CA ILE A 290 -17.75 70.40 -54.71
C ILE A 290 -18.44 69.53 -53.65
N LYS A 291 -19.58 69.95 -53.10
CA LYS A 291 -20.35 69.16 -52.13
C LYS A 291 -21.83 69.49 -52.18
N ILE A 292 -22.66 68.47 -52.00
CA ILE A 292 -24.10 68.60 -51.80
C ILE A 292 -24.50 67.78 -50.57
N LEU A 293 -25.28 68.38 -49.68
CA LEU A 293 -26.01 67.70 -48.63
C LEU A 293 -27.49 67.86 -48.94
N GLU A 294 -28.19 66.73 -49.06
CA GLU A 294 -29.63 66.69 -49.34
C GLU A 294 -30.44 66.53 -48.05
N CYS A 295 -31.68 66.98 -48.07
CA CYS A 295 -32.60 66.87 -46.93
C CYS A 295 -32.01 67.47 -45.65
N VAL A 296 -31.57 68.72 -45.74
CA VAL A 296 -31.02 69.47 -44.60
C VAL A 296 -32.12 70.38 -44.04
N PRO A 297 -32.99 69.90 -43.12
CA PRO A 297 -33.97 70.77 -42.49
C PRO A 297 -33.24 71.88 -41.76
N ASN A 298 -33.54 73.13 -42.11
CA ASN A 298 -32.90 74.32 -41.57
C ASN A 298 -31.39 74.39 -41.91
N ALA A 299 -31.10 74.39 -43.21
CA ALA A 299 -29.74 74.59 -43.73
C ALA A 299 -29.08 75.89 -43.22
N ALA A 300 -29.90 76.84 -42.75
CA ALA A 300 -29.43 78.07 -42.15
C ALA A 300 -28.70 77.84 -40.82
N ILE A 301 -29.30 77.07 -39.91
CA ILE A 301 -28.67 76.70 -38.63
C ILE A 301 -27.42 75.86 -38.86
N LEU A 302 -27.45 74.90 -39.80
CA LEU A 302 -26.26 74.10 -40.12
C LEU A 302 -25.07 74.99 -40.50
N TRP A 303 -25.31 76.04 -41.29
CA TRP A 303 -24.25 77.00 -41.65
C TRP A 303 -23.69 77.75 -40.44
N ASN A 304 -24.56 78.17 -39.53
CA ASN A 304 -24.13 78.89 -38.34
C ASN A 304 -23.28 77.98 -37.43
N LEU A 305 -23.72 76.74 -37.21
CA LEU A 305 -22.96 75.73 -36.48
C LEU A 305 -21.61 75.42 -37.14
N MET A 306 -21.56 75.37 -38.48
CA MET A 306 -20.28 75.25 -39.19
C MET A 306 -19.39 76.45 -38.87
N LYS A 307 -19.86 77.68 -39.07
CA LYS A 307 -19.06 78.87 -38.75
C LYS A 307 -18.56 78.90 -37.31
N GLU A 308 -19.33 78.40 -36.35
CA GLU A 308 -18.90 78.27 -34.95
C GLU A 308 -17.81 77.21 -34.77
N LYS A 309 -18.04 75.97 -35.23
CA LYS A 309 -17.13 74.84 -35.01
C LYS A 309 -15.81 74.94 -35.78
N ILE A 310 -15.78 75.68 -36.88
CA ILE A 310 -14.57 75.89 -37.70
C ILE A 310 -14.13 77.36 -37.76
N LYS A 311 -14.60 78.20 -36.81
CA LYS A 311 -14.35 79.66 -36.76
C LYS A 311 -12.89 80.05 -36.97
N ASN A 312 -11.94 79.34 -36.36
CA ASN A 312 -10.51 79.67 -36.44
C ASN A 312 -9.80 79.05 -37.66
N LYS A 313 -10.55 78.36 -38.53
CA LYS A 313 -10.03 77.64 -39.70
C LYS A 313 -10.49 78.24 -41.02
N ILE A 314 -11.53 79.07 -40.99
CA ILE A 314 -12.11 79.72 -42.17
C ILE A 314 -12.21 81.23 -41.93
N ASP A 315 -12.09 82.00 -43.01
CA ASP A 315 -12.57 83.38 -43.05
C ASP A 315 -13.90 83.40 -43.80
N CYS A 316 -14.93 84.04 -43.25
CA CYS A 316 -16.26 84.03 -43.85
C CYS A 316 -16.90 85.41 -43.88
N CYS A 317 -17.42 85.77 -45.05
CA CYS A 317 -18.24 86.96 -45.27
C CYS A 317 -19.59 86.55 -45.88
N GLY A 318 -20.63 86.48 -45.04
CA GLY A 318 -21.96 86.05 -45.43
C GLY A 318 -22.02 84.59 -45.90
N ASN A 319 -22.19 84.39 -47.21
CA ASN A 319 -22.20 83.08 -47.87
C ASN A 319 -20.86 82.72 -48.53
N LYS A 320 -19.90 83.65 -48.52
CA LYS A 320 -18.57 83.46 -49.09
C LYS A 320 -17.61 83.04 -47.99
N LEU A 321 -16.65 82.18 -48.32
CA LEU A 321 -15.61 81.79 -47.37
C LEU A 321 -14.27 81.48 -48.06
N ASN A 322 -13.21 81.59 -47.29
CA ASN A 322 -11.87 81.12 -47.59
C ASN A 322 -11.40 80.17 -46.50
N LEU A 323 -10.57 79.20 -46.88
CA LEU A 323 -9.92 78.30 -45.93
C LEU A 323 -8.57 78.92 -45.54
N ILE A 324 -8.29 79.02 -44.25
CA ILE A 324 -7.04 79.58 -43.73
C ILE A 324 -6.14 78.45 -43.22
N ASN A 325 -6.61 77.75 -42.18
CA ASN A 325 -5.84 76.73 -41.45
C ASN A 325 -6.46 75.33 -41.61
N ILE A 326 -7.00 75.04 -42.80
CA ILE A 326 -7.59 73.75 -43.15
C ILE A 326 -7.50 73.53 -44.65
N ASN A 327 -7.23 72.29 -45.08
CA ASN A 327 -7.31 71.94 -46.50
C ASN A 327 -8.75 71.57 -46.90
N GLU A 328 -9.01 71.47 -48.20
CA GLU A 328 -10.36 71.20 -48.72
C GLU A 328 -10.92 69.84 -48.27
N SER A 329 -10.09 68.79 -48.24
CA SER A 329 -10.52 67.45 -47.83
C SER A 329 -10.95 67.41 -46.36
N GLU A 330 -10.13 67.99 -45.48
CA GLU A 330 -10.44 68.14 -44.06
C GLU A 330 -11.68 68.99 -43.83
N PHE A 331 -11.85 70.07 -44.62
CA PHE A 331 -13.04 70.91 -44.55
C PHE A 331 -14.30 70.11 -44.92
N LEU A 332 -14.29 69.36 -46.01
CA LEU A 332 -15.41 68.52 -46.42
C LEU A 332 -15.69 67.37 -45.43
N SER A 333 -14.65 66.81 -44.82
CA SER A 333 -14.79 65.81 -43.75
C SER A 333 -15.48 66.39 -42.52
N LYS A 334 -15.05 67.58 -42.07
CA LYS A 334 -15.69 68.29 -40.95
C LYS A 334 -17.14 68.68 -41.27
N VAL A 335 -17.43 69.04 -42.51
CA VAL A 335 -18.80 69.29 -42.96
C VAL A 335 -19.69 68.06 -42.78
N ASN A 336 -19.20 66.87 -43.12
CA ASN A 336 -19.92 65.61 -42.90
C ASN A 336 -20.05 65.26 -41.41
N GLU A 337 -18.97 65.41 -40.64
CA GLU A 337 -18.94 65.16 -39.19
C GLU A 337 -19.99 66.03 -38.49
N ILE A 338 -19.96 67.35 -38.69
CA ILE A 338 -20.92 68.29 -38.09
C ILE A 338 -22.36 67.96 -38.51
N TYR A 339 -22.55 67.54 -39.77
CA TYR A 339 -23.85 67.11 -40.27
C TYR A 339 -24.33 65.78 -39.66
N ASN A 340 -23.42 64.85 -39.36
CA ASN A 340 -23.75 63.53 -38.81
C ASN A 340 -23.88 63.55 -37.28
N ASN A 341 -23.18 64.41 -36.55
CA ASN A 341 -23.32 64.53 -35.09
C ASN A 341 -24.74 64.88 -34.66
N ARG A 342 -25.59 65.42 -35.55
CA ARG A 342 -27.03 65.59 -35.26
C ARG A 342 -27.77 64.25 -35.07
N LYS A 343 -27.17 63.13 -35.46
CA LYS A 343 -27.68 61.76 -35.30
C LYS A 343 -27.20 61.10 -34.01
N GLU A 344 -26.18 61.65 -33.35
CA GLU A 344 -25.67 61.08 -32.10
C GLU A 344 -26.63 61.42 -30.95
N VAL A 345 -27.10 60.39 -30.26
CA VAL A 345 -27.80 60.54 -28.99
C VAL A 345 -26.73 60.44 -27.91
N ASN A 346 -26.43 61.57 -27.24
CA ASN A 346 -25.71 61.49 -25.97
C ASN A 346 -26.64 60.82 -24.97
N LEU A 347 -26.34 59.56 -24.65
CA LEU A 347 -27.01 58.79 -23.59
C LEU A 347 -26.57 59.27 -22.21
#